data_AF-A0A7S1FET1-F1
#
_entry.id   AF-A0A7S1FET1-F1
#
_cell.length_a   1.000
_cell.length_b   1.000
_cell.length_c   1.000
_cell.angle_alpha   90.00
_cell.angle_beta   90.00
_cell.angle_gamma   90.00
#
_symmetry.space_group_name_H-M   'P 1'
#
loop_
_entity.id
_entity.type
_entity.pdbx_description
1 polymer ?
#
loop_
_entity_poly.entity_id
_entity_poly.type
_entity_poly.pdbx_seq_one_letter_code
_entity_poly.pdbx_strand_id
1 'polypeptide(L)'
;GQSRGGLLDVFRQELNKAKDEAMARNARPRLISAGGDGTASFALFLVFKALEADPARADEGLADSGNGFIWSDQEMRDSFPALAQMPLGGANDCAHILGWDCKISGANGLKKWIAAAISPESVEVNFDVWGIMPTEGEKVNFRVAAMGGPTGWSCKVKKEGKYHLDMVVAGKPSPFLICLYFSAGIFGYIVARFQNNRHPGRMKNNLEYFRQGVKILVESRPPELQRHLEGVSIKCDDELFFPPRSDKGNKASNYRDVGFYNINFQAGRFHGYDRAPTCARLCSSRDPVSFNDGLLDMERLKLKTVVKTGTKVQTDKRKNMTLTYDGSPGKGIFFQYDGEARFAFSPTGEPFEIHIRKVLNIPVVLGPYLNQKLTGKVKDGPPASFSFSGDSERQQDEVRRRIFRLLCGDVDTELIASAEDLAEFERASIAAVSGK
;
A
#
# COMPACT_ATOMS: atom_id res chain seq x y z
N GLY A 1 8.26 -7.35 -22.98
CA GLY A 1 9.14 -6.27 -23.47
C GLY A 1 8.31 -5.18 -24.09
N GLN A 2 8.69 -3.92 -23.92
CA GLN A 2 8.00 -2.80 -24.56
C GLN A 2 8.54 -2.58 -25.96
N SER A 3 7.66 -2.21 -26.90
CA SER A 3 8.06 -1.81 -28.25
C SER A 3 8.68 -0.43 -28.25
N ARG A 4 9.83 -0.27 -28.92
CA ARG A 4 10.43 1.03 -29.24
C ARG A 4 9.37 1.94 -29.90
N GLY A 5 9.25 3.18 -29.43
CA GLY A 5 8.22 4.14 -29.87
C GLY A 5 6.84 3.94 -29.25
N GLY A 6 6.70 3.08 -28.23
CA GLY A 6 5.44 2.86 -27.51
C GLY A 6 5.05 4.01 -26.57
N LEU A 7 3.91 3.86 -25.89
CA LEU A 7 3.37 4.88 -24.98
C LEU A 7 4.33 5.27 -23.83
N LEU A 8 5.18 4.34 -23.36
CA LEU A 8 6.18 4.68 -22.34
C LEU A 8 7.26 5.60 -22.89
N ASP A 9 7.70 5.40 -24.14
CA ASP A 9 8.68 6.30 -24.78
C ASP A 9 8.10 7.70 -24.95
N VAL A 10 6.82 7.81 -25.35
CA VAL A 10 6.11 9.11 -25.41
C VAL A 10 6.05 9.75 -24.02
N PHE A 11 5.66 8.99 -23.00
CA PHE A 11 5.60 9.50 -21.64
C PHE A 11 6.98 9.95 -21.13
N ARG A 12 8.05 9.22 -21.46
CA ARG A 12 9.44 9.59 -21.13
C ARG A 12 9.85 10.89 -21.80
N GLN A 13 9.56 11.06 -23.08
CA GLN A 13 9.86 12.29 -23.82
C GLN A 13 9.17 13.50 -23.20
N GLU A 14 7.87 13.39 -22.89
CA GLU A 14 7.12 14.44 -22.21
C GLU A 14 7.62 14.69 -20.78
N LEU A 15 8.05 13.64 -20.06
CA LEU A 15 8.64 13.77 -18.73
C LEU A 15 9.96 14.55 -18.75
N ASN A 16 10.85 14.26 -19.72
CA ASN A 16 12.10 14.99 -19.92
C ASN A 16 11.83 16.46 -20.30
N LYS A 17 10.90 16.70 -21.22
CA LYS A 17 10.50 18.05 -21.60
C LYS A 17 9.94 18.83 -20.39
N ALA A 18 9.09 18.19 -19.59
CA ALA A 18 8.52 18.79 -18.39
C ALA A 18 9.61 19.10 -17.34
N LYS A 19 10.62 18.24 -17.20
CA LYS A 19 11.82 18.51 -16.38
C LYS A 19 12.52 19.79 -16.87
N ASP A 20 12.89 19.85 -18.14
CA ASP A 20 13.67 20.97 -18.68
C ASP A 20 12.90 22.29 -18.59
N GLU A 21 11.60 22.29 -18.90
CA GLU A 21 10.72 23.45 -18.75
C GLU A 21 10.58 23.91 -17.29
N ALA A 22 10.49 22.98 -16.35
CA ALA A 22 10.36 23.29 -14.93
C ALA A 22 11.67 23.84 -14.36
N MET A 23 12.81 23.22 -14.70
CA MET A 23 14.14 23.70 -14.31
C MET A 23 14.40 25.12 -14.82
N ALA A 24 14.05 25.42 -16.07
CA ALA A 24 14.17 26.77 -16.64
C ALA A 24 13.32 27.83 -15.91
N ARG A 25 12.30 27.40 -15.17
CA ARG A 25 11.40 28.25 -14.39
C ARG A 25 11.66 28.20 -12.89
N ASN A 26 12.71 27.50 -12.45
CA ASN A 26 12.98 27.21 -11.04
C ASN A 26 11.74 26.63 -10.32
N ALA A 27 11.08 25.68 -10.99
CA ALA A 27 9.88 25.00 -10.52
C ALA A 27 10.06 23.48 -10.59
N ARG A 28 9.13 22.73 -9.99
CA ARG A 28 9.08 21.26 -10.06
C ARG A 28 8.04 20.79 -11.09
N PRO A 29 8.34 19.78 -11.92
CA PRO A 29 7.35 19.16 -12.80
C PRO A 29 6.15 18.60 -12.01
N ARG A 30 4.98 18.52 -12.64
CA ARG A 30 3.75 17.98 -12.04
C ARG A 30 3.36 16.67 -12.69
N LEU A 31 3.07 15.64 -11.88
CA LEU A 31 2.44 14.40 -12.34
C LEU A 31 1.00 14.36 -11.85
N ILE A 32 0.05 14.38 -12.78
CA ILE A 32 -1.37 14.20 -12.45
C ILE A 32 -1.71 12.72 -12.56
N SER A 33 -2.00 12.09 -11.42
CA SER A 33 -2.51 10.72 -11.34
C SER A 33 -4.02 10.75 -11.23
N ALA A 34 -4.72 10.31 -12.27
CA ALA A 34 -6.17 10.33 -12.33
C ALA A 34 -6.76 8.93 -12.15
N GLY A 35 -7.34 8.67 -10.98
CA GLY A 35 -7.83 7.34 -10.64
C GLY A 35 -8.29 7.21 -9.19
N GLY A 36 -8.28 5.97 -8.70
CA GLY A 36 -8.56 5.65 -7.30
C GLY A 36 -7.27 5.48 -6.48
N ASP A 37 -7.42 4.87 -5.31
CA ASP A 37 -6.36 4.79 -4.30
C ASP A 37 -5.09 4.06 -4.76
N GLY A 38 -5.22 2.90 -5.44
CA GLY A 38 -4.08 2.18 -6.01
C GLY A 38 -3.44 2.85 -7.24
N THR A 39 -4.02 3.92 -7.78
CA THR A 39 -3.46 4.60 -8.96
C THR A 39 -2.19 5.39 -8.62
N ALA A 40 -2.07 5.88 -7.39
CA ALA A 40 -0.89 6.65 -6.96
C ALA A 40 0.40 5.80 -6.98
N SER A 41 0.38 4.61 -6.37
CA SER A 41 1.53 3.70 -6.36
C SER A 41 1.86 3.18 -7.77
N PHE A 42 0.84 2.95 -8.62
CA PHE A 42 1.04 2.60 -10.03
C PHE A 42 1.67 3.76 -10.84
N ALA A 43 1.26 5.00 -10.59
CA ALA A 43 1.85 6.17 -11.25
C ALA A 43 3.35 6.31 -10.92
N LEU A 44 3.74 6.04 -9.67
CA LEU A 44 5.16 6.00 -9.29
C LEU A 44 5.93 4.91 -10.04
N PHE A 45 5.36 3.71 -10.16
CA PHE A 45 5.96 2.64 -10.97
C PHE A 45 6.18 3.10 -12.43
N LEU A 46 5.21 3.78 -13.04
CA LEU A 46 5.34 4.29 -14.41
C LEU A 46 6.42 5.37 -14.55
N VAL A 47 6.58 6.26 -13.57
CA VAL A 47 7.68 7.25 -13.56
C VAL A 47 9.03 6.54 -13.51
N PHE A 48 9.22 5.62 -12.56
CA PHE A 48 10.48 4.87 -12.49
C PHE A 48 10.75 4.05 -13.76
N LYS A 49 9.71 3.48 -14.36
CA LYS A 49 9.84 2.81 -15.66
C LYS A 49 10.24 3.75 -16.78
N ALA A 50 9.69 4.95 -16.82
CA ALA A 50 10.09 5.96 -17.80
C ALA A 50 11.54 6.40 -17.58
N LEU A 51 12.01 6.43 -16.34
CA LEU A 51 13.37 6.87 -16.01
C LEU A 51 14.42 5.74 -16.03
N GLU A 52 14.00 4.47 -16.12
CA GLU A 52 14.90 3.32 -16.21
C GLU A 52 15.87 3.47 -17.40
N ALA A 53 17.17 3.37 -17.12
CA ALA A 53 18.19 3.43 -18.17
C ALA A 53 18.16 2.17 -19.04
N ASP A 54 18.49 2.34 -20.32
CA ASP A 54 18.59 1.25 -21.29
C ASP A 54 19.91 1.38 -22.05
N PRO A 55 20.95 0.62 -21.64
CA PRO A 55 22.26 0.67 -22.31
C PRO A 55 22.21 0.37 -23.80
N ALA A 56 21.22 -0.41 -24.27
CA ALA A 56 21.07 -0.71 -25.69
C ALA A 56 20.53 0.47 -26.51
N ARG A 57 20.04 1.52 -25.84
CA ARG A 57 19.49 2.75 -26.41
C ARG A 57 20.19 4.00 -25.84
N ALA A 58 21.45 3.86 -25.43
CA ALA A 58 22.23 4.95 -24.85
C ALA A 58 22.35 6.16 -25.82
N ASP A 59 22.40 5.90 -27.12
CA ASP A 59 22.41 6.90 -28.19
C ASP A 59 21.11 7.71 -28.30
N GLU A 60 20.01 7.20 -27.76
CA GLU A 60 18.71 7.89 -27.67
C GLU A 60 18.55 8.71 -26.37
N GLY A 61 19.63 8.90 -25.61
CA GLY A 61 19.59 9.57 -24.32
C GLY A 61 19.07 8.69 -23.18
N LEU A 62 19.10 7.36 -23.35
CA LEU A 62 18.77 6.38 -22.29
C LEU A 62 20.01 5.82 -21.59
N ALA A 63 21.13 6.52 -21.69
CA ALA A 63 22.35 6.16 -20.99
C ALA A 63 22.15 6.24 -19.47
N ASP A 64 22.78 5.32 -18.75
CA ASP A 64 22.77 5.33 -17.29
C ASP A 64 23.61 6.52 -16.76
N SER A 65 23.01 7.32 -15.87
CA SER A 65 23.68 8.42 -15.19
C SER A 65 24.57 7.98 -14.01
N GLY A 66 24.69 6.67 -13.77
CA GLY A 66 25.48 6.06 -12.71
C GLY A 66 24.65 5.51 -11.54
N ASN A 67 23.33 5.62 -11.62
CA ASN A 67 22.39 5.16 -10.60
C ASN A 67 21.31 4.20 -11.16
N GLY A 68 21.48 3.72 -12.40
CA GLY A 68 20.53 2.89 -13.15
C GLY A 68 19.38 3.66 -13.80
N PHE A 69 19.33 4.99 -13.65
CA PHE A 69 18.32 5.85 -14.26
C PHE A 69 18.96 6.84 -15.25
N ILE A 70 18.14 7.32 -16.19
CA ILE A 70 18.54 8.36 -17.15
C ILE A 70 18.70 9.74 -16.51
N TRP A 71 18.21 9.91 -15.27
CA TRP A 71 18.38 11.12 -14.47
C TRP A 71 19.36 10.86 -13.33
N SER A 72 20.32 11.77 -13.18
CA SER A 72 21.26 11.78 -12.06
C SER A 72 20.53 11.91 -10.71
N ASP A 73 21.20 11.55 -9.62
CA ASP A 73 20.63 11.69 -8.26
C ASP A 73 20.24 13.14 -7.94
N GLN A 74 20.97 14.13 -8.49
CA GLN A 74 20.63 15.55 -8.35
C GLN A 74 19.36 15.90 -9.13
N GLU A 75 19.24 15.47 -10.39
CA GLU A 75 18.03 15.69 -11.19
C GLU A 75 16.81 15.01 -10.58
N MET A 76 16.96 13.79 -10.04
CA MET A 76 15.91 13.11 -9.29
C MET A 76 15.49 13.96 -8.09
N ARG A 77 16.43 14.36 -7.23
CA ARG A 77 16.13 15.17 -6.04
C ARG A 77 15.33 16.44 -6.37
N ASP A 78 15.79 17.18 -7.38
CA ASP A 78 15.29 18.52 -7.68
C ASP A 78 14.06 18.51 -8.60
N SER A 79 13.96 17.51 -9.49
CA SER A 79 13.00 17.52 -10.59
C SER A 79 12.10 16.29 -10.68
N PHE A 80 12.22 15.31 -9.78
CA PHE A 80 11.21 14.25 -9.69
C PHE A 80 9.82 14.88 -9.54
N PRO A 81 8.84 14.47 -10.37
CA PRO A 81 7.60 15.20 -10.48
C PRO A 81 6.79 15.13 -9.18
N ALA A 82 6.23 16.26 -8.77
CA ALA A 82 5.30 16.29 -7.65
C ALA A 82 3.96 15.67 -8.05
N LEU A 83 3.52 14.67 -7.29
CA LEU A 83 2.27 13.97 -7.55
C LEU A 83 1.06 14.80 -7.10
N ALA A 84 0.09 14.98 -7.99
CA ALA A 84 -1.25 15.48 -7.69
C ALA A 84 -2.29 14.39 -8.00
N GLN A 85 -3.06 13.98 -7.00
CA GLN A 85 -4.05 12.91 -7.16
C GLN A 85 -5.42 13.46 -7.52
N MET A 86 -5.88 13.17 -8.74
CA MET A 86 -7.23 13.49 -9.20
C MET A 86 -8.23 12.40 -8.74
N PRO A 87 -9.30 12.77 -8.00
CA PRO A 87 -10.21 11.81 -7.36
C PRO A 87 -11.24 11.23 -8.33
N LEU A 88 -10.89 10.18 -9.07
CA LEU A 88 -11.80 9.48 -9.99
C LEU A 88 -12.31 8.13 -9.46
N GLY A 89 -11.80 7.68 -8.31
CA GLY A 89 -12.21 6.46 -7.62
C GLY A 89 -13.43 6.62 -6.71
N GLY A 90 -13.73 5.54 -5.97
CA GLY A 90 -14.90 5.47 -5.08
C GLY A 90 -14.66 6.05 -3.68
N ALA A 91 -13.48 5.80 -3.09
CA ALA A 91 -13.06 6.29 -1.79
C ALA A 91 -12.17 7.53 -1.92
N ASN A 92 -11.09 7.45 -2.70
CA ASN A 92 -10.16 8.55 -2.96
C ASN A 92 -9.47 9.05 -1.69
N ASP A 93 -9.06 8.12 -0.84
CA ASP A 93 -8.40 8.38 0.43
C ASP A 93 -7.15 9.26 0.25
N CYS A 94 -6.34 8.98 -0.78
CA CYS A 94 -5.16 9.79 -1.12
C CYS A 94 -5.52 11.23 -1.51
N ALA A 95 -6.45 11.40 -2.46
CA ALA A 95 -6.88 12.72 -2.92
C ALA A 95 -7.52 13.54 -1.79
N HIS A 96 -8.26 12.87 -0.90
CA HIS A 96 -8.90 13.49 0.26
C HIS A 96 -7.86 14.10 1.19
N ILE A 97 -6.87 13.29 1.58
CA ILE A 97 -5.82 13.72 2.50
C ILE A 97 -4.95 14.81 1.88
N LEU A 98 -4.71 14.76 0.57
CA LEU A 98 -3.99 15.81 -0.13
C LEU A 98 -4.83 17.08 -0.37
N GLY A 99 -6.13 17.11 -0.05
CA GLY A 99 -6.97 18.30 -0.20
C GLY A 99 -7.57 18.51 -1.59
N TRP A 100 -7.71 17.45 -2.38
CA TRP A 100 -8.23 17.46 -3.76
C TRP A 100 -9.71 17.04 -3.89
N ASP A 101 -10.45 16.92 -2.79
CA ASP A 101 -11.83 16.40 -2.69
C ASP A 101 -12.94 17.11 -3.49
N CYS A 102 -12.64 18.19 -4.20
CA CYS A 102 -13.68 18.83 -4.98
C CYS A 102 -14.24 17.86 -6.02
N LYS A 103 -15.57 17.73 -6.06
CA LYS A 103 -16.25 17.06 -7.17
C LYS A 103 -15.87 17.79 -8.45
N ILE A 104 -15.12 17.11 -9.32
CA ILE A 104 -14.84 17.57 -10.67
C ILE A 104 -16.14 17.44 -11.47
N SER A 105 -16.94 18.51 -11.50
CA SER A 105 -18.20 18.54 -12.24
C SER A 105 -18.05 19.33 -13.54
N GLY A 106 -18.21 18.61 -14.66
CA GLY A 106 -18.14 19.19 -16.01
C GLY A 106 -16.77 19.78 -16.35
N ALA A 107 -16.70 20.38 -17.55
CA ALA A 107 -15.46 20.94 -18.09
C ALA A 107 -14.89 22.07 -17.22
N ASN A 108 -15.75 22.90 -16.62
CA ASN A 108 -15.30 24.02 -15.77
C ASN A 108 -14.68 23.54 -14.46
N GLY A 109 -15.24 22.51 -13.83
CA GLY A 109 -14.65 21.90 -12.63
C GLY A 109 -13.28 21.31 -12.93
N LEU A 110 -13.15 20.61 -14.06
CA LEU A 110 -11.88 20.04 -14.51
C LEU A 110 -10.82 21.12 -14.79
N LYS A 111 -11.19 22.19 -15.51
CA LYS A 111 -10.28 23.32 -15.77
C LYS A 111 -9.78 23.96 -14.48
N LYS A 112 -10.65 24.18 -13.49
CA LYS A 112 -10.26 24.72 -12.17
C LYS A 112 -9.33 23.78 -11.42
N TRP A 113 -9.62 22.48 -11.45
CA TRP A 113 -8.77 21.47 -10.80
C TRP A 113 -7.37 21.45 -11.43
N ILE A 114 -7.29 21.38 -12.77
CA ILE A 114 -6.01 21.39 -13.50
C ILE A 114 -5.24 22.68 -13.21
N ALA A 115 -5.90 23.85 -13.29
CA ALA A 115 -5.27 25.13 -13.02
C ALA A 115 -4.66 25.20 -11.61
N ALA A 116 -5.35 24.65 -10.60
CA ALA A 116 -4.80 24.54 -9.24
C ALA A 116 -3.63 23.55 -9.18
N ALA A 117 -3.74 22.38 -9.81
CA ALA A 117 -2.69 21.36 -9.77
C ALA A 117 -1.37 21.82 -10.44
N ILE A 118 -1.46 22.63 -11.49
CA ILE A 118 -0.29 23.13 -12.23
C ILE A 118 0.18 24.52 -11.78
N SER A 119 -0.49 25.14 -10.81
CA SER A 119 -0.10 26.46 -10.31
C SER A 119 1.31 26.41 -9.69
N PRO A 120 2.22 27.34 -10.04
CA PRO A 120 3.50 27.49 -9.36
C PRO A 120 3.36 27.82 -7.87
N GLU A 121 2.24 28.40 -7.45
CA GLU A 121 1.96 28.76 -6.06
C GLU A 121 1.47 27.58 -5.21
N SER A 122 1.19 26.42 -5.84
CA SER A 122 0.72 25.25 -5.13
C SER A 122 1.79 24.69 -4.22
N VAL A 123 1.40 24.43 -2.97
CA VAL A 123 2.31 23.97 -1.94
C VAL A 123 2.72 22.52 -2.21
N GLU A 124 4.03 22.31 -2.26
CA GLU A 124 4.64 20.99 -2.32
C GLU A 124 5.07 20.56 -0.93
N VAL A 125 4.84 19.29 -0.60
CA VAL A 125 5.37 18.68 0.61
C VAL A 125 5.94 17.31 0.30
N ASN A 126 6.78 16.83 1.22
CA ASN A 126 7.24 15.46 1.19
C ASN A 126 6.10 14.49 1.54
N PHE A 127 6.17 13.27 1.01
CA PHE A 127 5.26 12.17 1.27
C PHE A 127 6.05 10.87 1.35
N ASP A 128 5.84 10.13 2.42
CA ASP A 128 6.53 8.88 2.68
C ASP A 128 5.83 7.73 1.97
N VAL A 129 6.63 6.91 1.29
CA VAL A 129 6.17 5.68 0.65
C VAL A 129 6.84 4.51 1.33
N TRP A 130 6.04 3.53 1.72
CA TRP A 130 6.46 2.33 2.41
C TRP A 130 6.57 1.18 1.42
N GLY A 131 7.34 0.14 1.77
CA GLY A 131 7.37 -1.04 0.92
C GLY A 131 7.79 -2.33 1.57
N ILE A 132 7.41 -3.43 0.93
CA ILE A 132 7.74 -4.80 1.34
C ILE A 132 9.20 -5.09 0.98
N MET A 133 10.07 -5.02 1.97
CA MET A 133 11.51 -5.00 1.79
C MET A 133 12.17 -5.98 2.77
N PRO A 134 12.61 -7.18 2.33
CA PRO A 134 13.21 -8.19 3.20
C PRO A 134 14.46 -7.67 3.91
N THR A 135 14.89 -8.32 4.99
CA THR A 135 16.17 -7.97 5.62
C THR A 135 17.32 -8.20 4.63
N GLU A 136 18.44 -7.52 4.85
CA GLU A 136 19.58 -7.61 3.95
C GLU A 136 20.05 -9.07 3.78
N GLY A 137 20.20 -9.50 2.52
CA GLY A 137 20.62 -10.87 2.17
C GLY A 137 19.51 -11.91 2.25
N GLU A 138 18.34 -11.57 2.80
CA GLU A 138 17.20 -12.47 2.88
C GLU A 138 16.35 -12.41 1.60
N LYS A 139 15.82 -13.58 1.22
CA LYS A 139 14.77 -13.68 0.21
C LYS A 139 13.43 -13.69 0.92
N VAL A 140 12.42 -13.12 0.28
CA VAL A 140 11.05 -13.33 0.75
C VAL A 140 10.71 -14.82 0.70
N ASN A 141 10.18 -15.33 1.81
CA ASN A 141 9.82 -16.73 2.03
C ASN A 141 8.30 -16.97 2.02
N PHE A 142 7.54 -16.06 1.43
CA PHE A 142 6.10 -16.22 1.20
C PHE A 142 5.73 -15.93 -0.25
N ARG A 143 4.55 -16.39 -0.64
CA ARG A 143 3.90 -16.06 -1.92
C ARG A 143 2.60 -15.33 -1.68
N VAL A 144 2.18 -14.56 -2.68
CA VAL A 144 0.90 -13.86 -2.69
C VAL A 144 0.01 -14.35 -3.82
N ALA A 145 -1.26 -14.55 -3.49
CA ALA A 145 -2.32 -14.88 -4.44
C ALA A 145 -3.44 -13.85 -4.40
N ALA A 146 -4.29 -13.87 -5.42
CA ALA A 146 -5.59 -13.22 -5.40
C ALA A 146 -6.68 -14.23 -5.06
N MET A 147 -7.77 -13.76 -4.44
CA MET A 147 -8.92 -14.63 -4.21
C MET A 147 -9.73 -14.77 -5.49
N GLY A 148 -10.00 -16.01 -5.89
CA GLY A 148 -10.87 -16.36 -7.00
C GLY A 148 -12.23 -16.86 -6.55
N GLY A 149 -12.74 -17.87 -7.26
CA GLY A 149 -14.02 -18.49 -6.99
C GLY A 149 -15.24 -17.69 -7.48
N PRO A 150 -16.46 -18.21 -7.24
CA PRO A 150 -17.68 -17.61 -7.75
C PRO A 150 -17.95 -16.22 -7.18
N THR A 151 -18.55 -15.37 -8.01
CA THR A 151 -19.10 -14.09 -7.57
C THR A 151 -20.42 -14.33 -6.81
N GLY A 152 -20.79 -13.39 -5.93
CA GLY A 152 -22.01 -13.40 -5.15
C GLY A 152 -21.76 -13.34 -3.65
N TRP A 153 -22.60 -14.06 -2.90
CA TRP A 153 -22.61 -14.04 -1.42
C TRP A 153 -21.52 -14.90 -0.79
N SER A 154 -20.84 -15.76 -1.53
CA SER A 154 -19.75 -16.59 -1.02
C SER A 154 -18.82 -16.91 -2.18
N CYS A 155 -17.52 -16.67 -1.99
CA CYS A 155 -16.49 -17.04 -2.97
C CYS A 155 -15.91 -18.43 -2.70
N LYS A 156 -16.47 -19.15 -1.72
CA LYS A 156 -16.03 -20.51 -1.37
C LYS A 156 -16.54 -21.53 -2.38
N VAL A 157 -15.68 -22.49 -2.70
CA VAL A 157 -15.95 -23.64 -3.57
C VAL A 157 -15.98 -24.92 -2.72
N LYS A 158 -16.84 -25.88 -3.08
CA LYS A 158 -16.94 -27.14 -2.33
C LYS A 158 -15.92 -28.14 -2.88
N LYS A 159 -14.94 -28.53 -2.06
CA LYS A 159 -13.89 -29.52 -2.37
C LYS A 159 -13.89 -30.56 -1.25
N GLU A 160 -13.93 -31.85 -1.62
CA GLU A 160 -13.97 -32.97 -0.66
C GLU A 160 -14.98 -32.82 0.49
N GLY A 161 -16.16 -32.29 0.21
CA GLY A 161 -17.24 -32.13 1.19
C GLY A 161 -17.14 -30.90 2.09
N LYS A 162 -16.03 -30.14 2.07
CA LYS A 162 -15.88 -28.87 2.80
C LYS A 162 -15.82 -27.67 1.86
N TYR A 163 -16.09 -26.48 2.40
CA TYR A 163 -16.04 -25.22 1.65
C TYR A 163 -14.67 -24.59 1.82
N HIS A 164 -13.94 -24.48 0.72
CA HIS A 164 -12.59 -23.94 0.63
C HIS A 164 -12.61 -22.57 -0.04
N LEU A 165 -11.64 -21.74 0.28
CA LEU A 165 -11.34 -20.58 -0.56
C LEU A 165 -10.63 -21.03 -1.83
N ASP A 166 -10.91 -20.33 -2.92
CA ASP A 166 -10.25 -20.55 -4.20
C ASP A 166 -9.23 -19.43 -4.41
N MET A 167 -7.99 -19.78 -4.72
CA MET A 167 -6.90 -18.83 -4.95
C MET A 167 -6.47 -18.90 -6.41
N VAL A 168 -6.19 -17.74 -6.99
CA VAL A 168 -5.71 -17.59 -8.37
C VAL A 168 -4.44 -16.75 -8.39
N VAL A 169 -3.67 -16.88 -9.48
CA VAL A 169 -2.46 -16.08 -9.69
C VAL A 169 -2.82 -14.60 -9.61
N ALA A 170 -2.10 -13.86 -8.77
CA ALA A 170 -2.35 -12.43 -8.61
C ALA A 170 -1.96 -11.65 -9.88
N GLY A 171 -2.71 -10.57 -10.15
CA GLY A 171 -2.33 -9.62 -11.21
C GLY A 171 -1.04 -8.87 -10.88
N LYS A 172 -0.32 -8.46 -11.93
CA LYS A 172 0.87 -7.61 -11.87
C LYS A 172 0.49 -6.12 -11.85
N PRO A 173 1.32 -5.24 -11.27
CA PRO A 173 2.55 -5.55 -10.53
C PRO A 173 2.27 -6.08 -9.11
N SER A 174 3.28 -6.73 -8.54
CA SER A 174 3.29 -7.22 -7.15
C SER A 174 3.16 -6.09 -6.12
N PRO A 175 2.68 -6.40 -4.90
CA PRO A 175 2.70 -5.45 -3.78
C PRO A 175 4.14 -5.08 -3.44
N PHE A 176 4.56 -3.85 -3.80
CA PHE A 176 5.83 -3.31 -3.34
C PHE A 176 5.67 -1.94 -2.71
N LEU A 177 5.04 -0.98 -3.40
CA LEU A 177 4.84 0.38 -2.89
C LEU A 177 3.50 0.46 -2.14
N ILE A 178 3.53 1.05 -0.94
CA ILE A 178 2.38 1.27 -0.06
C ILE A 178 2.35 2.76 0.26
N CYS A 179 1.35 3.45 -0.27
CA CYS A 179 1.18 4.89 -0.10
C CYS A 179 0.20 5.24 1.05
N LEU A 180 -0.76 4.38 1.38
CA LEU A 180 -1.91 4.79 2.20
C LEU A 180 -1.96 4.07 3.55
N TYR A 181 -2.01 2.75 3.52
CA TYR A 181 -2.12 1.91 4.71
C TYR A 181 -1.80 0.46 4.36
N PHE A 182 -1.46 -0.32 5.37
CA PHE A 182 -1.37 -1.77 5.31
C PHE A 182 -2.21 -2.36 6.43
N SER A 183 -2.95 -3.42 6.17
CA SER A 183 -3.77 -4.08 7.20
C SER A 183 -3.91 -5.57 6.92
N ALA A 184 -3.56 -6.40 7.91
CA ALA A 184 -3.61 -7.85 7.86
C ALA A 184 -4.74 -8.37 8.76
N GLY A 185 -5.59 -9.23 8.21
CA GLY A 185 -6.74 -9.81 8.91
C GLY A 185 -8.05 -9.67 8.16
N ILE A 186 -9.10 -9.30 8.90
CA ILE A 186 -10.47 -9.30 8.39
C ILE A 186 -10.69 -8.29 7.28
N PHE A 187 -10.04 -7.12 7.32
CA PHE A 187 -10.24 -6.12 6.28
C PHE A 187 -9.61 -6.54 4.96
N GLY A 188 -8.43 -7.16 4.99
CA GLY A 188 -7.85 -7.81 3.81
C GLY A 188 -8.83 -8.82 3.18
N TYR A 189 -9.48 -9.64 4.00
CA TYR A 189 -10.46 -10.62 3.51
C TYR A 189 -11.74 -9.96 2.95
N ILE A 190 -12.23 -8.89 3.58
CA ILE A 190 -13.36 -8.10 3.07
C ILE A 190 -13.02 -7.49 1.71
N VAL A 191 -11.84 -6.86 1.57
CA VAL A 191 -11.40 -6.24 0.33
C VAL A 191 -11.20 -7.28 -0.77
N ALA A 192 -10.60 -8.43 -0.47
CA ALA A 192 -10.47 -9.51 -1.44
C ALA A 192 -11.84 -9.94 -2.00
N ARG A 193 -12.84 -10.10 -1.12
CA ARG A 193 -14.21 -10.47 -1.54
C ARG A 193 -14.88 -9.37 -2.33
N PHE A 194 -14.69 -8.12 -1.92
CA PHE A 194 -15.16 -6.97 -2.67
C PHE A 194 -14.55 -6.93 -4.08
N GLN A 195 -13.25 -7.17 -4.22
CA GLN A 195 -12.57 -7.14 -5.51
C GLN A 195 -13.13 -8.20 -6.48
N ASN A 196 -13.42 -9.42 -6.00
CA ASN A 196 -14.08 -10.46 -6.80
C ASN A 196 -15.54 -10.11 -7.17
N ASN A 197 -16.15 -9.15 -6.46
CA ASN A 197 -17.55 -8.75 -6.65
C ASN A 197 -17.72 -7.30 -7.12
N ARG A 198 -16.65 -6.68 -7.61
CA ARG A 198 -16.66 -5.24 -7.90
C ARG A 198 -17.70 -4.89 -8.97
N HIS A 199 -18.41 -3.80 -8.74
CA HIS A 199 -19.42 -3.28 -9.66
C HIS A 199 -18.96 -1.96 -10.31
N PRO A 200 -19.52 -1.60 -11.48
CA PRO A 200 -19.19 -0.31 -12.13
C PRO A 200 -19.64 0.93 -11.33
N GLY A 201 -20.64 0.82 -10.45
CA GLY A 201 -21.26 1.95 -9.76
C GLY A 201 -20.82 2.12 -8.30
N ARG A 202 -20.55 3.36 -7.88
CA ARG A 202 -20.12 3.71 -6.52
C ARG A 202 -21.09 3.24 -5.42
N MET A 203 -22.40 3.48 -5.59
CA MET A 203 -23.40 3.06 -4.59
C MET A 203 -23.45 1.53 -4.44
N LYS A 204 -23.38 0.80 -5.55
CA LYS A 204 -23.35 -0.66 -5.55
C LYS A 204 -22.09 -1.17 -4.86
N ASN A 205 -20.94 -0.54 -5.10
CA ASN A 205 -19.70 -0.90 -4.42
C ASN A 205 -19.76 -0.68 -2.90
N ASN A 206 -20.34 0.44 -2.45
CA ASN A 206 -20.50 0.68 -1.01
C ASN A 206 -21.42 -0.35 -0.35
N LEU A 207 -22.53 -0.71 -1.01
CA LEU A 207 -23.42 -1.77 -0.54
C LEU A 207 -22.72 -3.14 -0.53
N GLU A 208 -21.88 -3.39 -1.53
CA GLU A 208 -21.11 -4.63 -1.66
C GLU A 208 -20.13 -4.81 -0.51
N TYR A 209 -19.38 -3.78 -0.13
CA TYR A 209 -18.54 -3.80 1.06
C TYR A 209 -19.31 -4.20 2.33
N PHE A 210 -20.48 -3.59 2.54
CA PHE A 210 -21.34 -3.91 3.67
C PHE A 210 -21.83 -5.36 3.61
N ARG A 211 -22.30 -5.81 2.44
CA ARG A 211 -22.79 -7.17 2.20
C ARG A 211 -21.72 -8.22 2.52
N GLN A 212 -20.50 -8.02 2.02
CA GLN A 212 -19.38 -8.94 2.27
C GLN A 212 -18.95 -8.93 3.75
N GLY A 213 -18.91 -7.75 4.38
CA GLY A 213 -18.62 -7.63 5.82
C GLY A 213 -19.63 -8.40 6.70
N VAL A 214 -20.93 -8.21 6.47
CA VAL A 214 -21.99 -8.93 7.20
C VAL A 214 -21.86 -10.44 7.00
N LYS A 215 -21.61 -10.89 5.77
CA LYS A 215 -21.48 -12.31 5.47
C LYS A 215 -20.30 -12.96 6.18
N ILE A 216 -19.13 -12.32 6.18
CA ILE A 216 -17.94 -12.83 6.87
C ILE A 216 -18.22 -13.05 8.38
N LEU A 217 -19.04 -12.18 9.00
CA LEU A 217 -19.37 -12.30 10.42
C LEU A 217 -20.24 -13.52 10.76
N VAL A 218 -21.03 -14.02 9.81
CA VAL A 218 -22.00 -15.12 10.05
C VAL A 218 -21.59 -16.44 9.38
N GLU A 219 -20.59 -16.45 8.51
CA GLU A 219 -20.16 -17.67 7.82
C GLU A 219 -19.19 -18.50 8.64
N SER A 220 -19.14 -19.80 8.34
CA SER A 220 -18.06 -20.66 8.82
C SER A 220 -16.72 -20.21 8.25
N ARG A 221 -15.72 -20.14 9.14
CA ARG A 221 -14.33 -19.87 8.79
C ARG A 221 -13.85 -20.93 7.80
N PRO A 222 -13.31 -20.53 6.64
CA PRO A 222 -12.74 -21.48 5.69
C PRO A 222 -11.46 -22.13 6.25
N PRO A 223 -11.11 -23.34 5.78
CA PRO A 223 -9.90 -24.02 6.21
C PRO A 223 -8.62 -23.22 6.00
N GLU A 224 -8.54 -22.40 4.96
CA GLU A 224 -7.32 -21.66 4.63
C GLU A 224 -6.97 -20.56 5.65
N LEU A 225 -7.89 -20.24 6.58
CA LEU A 225 -7.74 -19.16 7.55
C LEU A 225 -7.60 -19.65 8.99
N GLN A 226 -6.76 -18.95 9.75
CA GLN A 226 -6.64 -19.10 11.20
C GLN A 226 -7.73 -18.32 11.96
N ARG A 227 -7.81 -18.50 13.28
CA ARG A 227 -8.86 -17.86 14.08
C ARG A 227 -8.51 -16.39 14.26
N HIS A 228 -9.11 -15.54 13.44
CA HIS A 228 -8.74 -14.13 13.38
C HIS A 228 -7.24 -13.99 13.11
N LEU A 229 -6.47 -13.34 14.00
CA LEU A 229 -5.02 -13.17 13.87
C LEU A 229 -4.19 -14.21 14.63
N GLU A 230 -4.75 -15.37 14.96
CA GLU A 230 -3.94 -16.48 15.48
C GLU A 230 -2.79 -16.83 14.53
N GLY A 231 -1.59 -17.03 15.09
CA GLY A 231 -0.36 -17.23 14.33
C GLY A 231 0.36 -15.94 13.90
N VAL A 232 -0.20 -14.76 14.19
CA VAL A 232 0.43 -13.48 13.82
C VAL A 232 1.18 -12.89 15.01
N SER A 233 2.44 -12.52 14.79
CA SER A 233 3.18 -11.62 15.66
C SER A 233 3.78 -10.46 14.86
N ILE A 234 3.95 -9.30 15.50
CA ILE A 234 4.59 -8.14 14.87
C ILE A 234 5.65 -7.60 15.81
N LYS A 235 6.84 -7.41 15.27
CA LYS A 235 7.90 -6.62 15.87
C LYS A 235 7.99 -5.26 15.20
N CYS A 236 8.23 -4.22 15.98
CA CYS A 236 8.54 -2.88 15.51
C CYS A 236 9.77 -2.42 16.26
N ASP A 237 10.80 -1.98 15.54
CA ASP A 237 12.07 -1.56 16.15
C ASP A 237 12.66 -2.68 17.03
N ASP A 238 12.60 -3.92 16.53
CA ASP A 238 12.97 -5.18 17.19
C ASP A 238 12.19 -5.56 18.48
N GLU A 239 11.26 -4.71 18.91
CA GLU A 239 10.40 -4.96 20.06
C GLU A 239 9.06 -5.58 19.67
N LEU A 240 8.57 -6.53 20.47
CA LEU A 240 7.25 -7.14 20.26
C LEU A 240 6.13 -6.09 20.43
N PHE A 241 5.46 -5.76 19.32
CA PHE A 241 4.32 -4.86 19.29
C PHE A 241 2.98 -5.62 19.38
N PHE A 242 2.89 -6.78 18.74
CA PHE A 242 1.68 -7.59 18.65
C PHE A 242 1.97 -9.09 18.79
N PRO A 243 1.14 -9.87 19.52
CA PRO A 243 0.04 -9.40 20.36
C PRO A 243 0.55 -8.64 21.60
N PRO A 244 -0.09 -7.54 22.01
CA PRO A 244 0.41 -6.75 23.13
C PRO A 244 0.20 -7.48 24.45
N ARG A 245 1.16 -7.40 25.36
CA ARG A 245 1.10 -8.06 26.68
C ARG A 245 0.90 -9.59 26.57
N SER A 246 1.64 -10.21 25.65
CA SER A 246 1.66 -11.66 25.46
C SER A 246 2.08 -12.40 26.75
N ASP A 247 3.03 -11.82 27.48
CA ASP A 247 3.45 -12.21 28.85
C ASP A 247 2.29 -12.29 29.84
N LYS A 248 1.24 -11.50 29.63
CA LYS A 248 0.01 -11.48 30.46
C LYS A 248 -1.12 -12.31 29.86
N GLY A 249 -0.80 -13.22 28.94
CA GLY A 249 -1.74 -14.15 28.32
C GLY A 249 -2.65 -13.54 27.25
N ASN A 250 -2.38 -12.33 26.77
CA ASN A 250 -3.17 -11.77 25.67
C ASN A 250 -2.81 -12.46 24.35
N LYS A 251 -3.82 -12.92 23.62
CA LYS A 251 -3.66 -13.73 22.41
C LYS A 251 -3.98 -12.92 21.15
N ALA A 252 -3.26 -13.21 20.07
CA ALA A 252 -3.51 -12.61 18.76
C ALA A 252 -4.93 -12.93 18.23
N SER A 253 -5.46 -14.11 18.57
CA SER A 253 -6.84 -14.53 18.26
C SER A 253 -7.93 -13.63 18.88
N ASN A 254 -7.60 -12.71 19.78
CA ASN A 254 -8.54 -11.71 20.31
C ASN A 254 -8.74 -10.50 19.38
N TYR A 255 -7.92 -10.36 18.34
CA TYR A 255 -7.88 -9.23 17.42
C TYR A 255 -8.35 -9.67 16.04
N ARG A 256 -9.01 -8.76 15.33
CA ARG A 256 -9.57 -9.00 13.99
C ARG A 256 -8.65 -8.47 12.89
N ASP A 257 -7.91 -7.41 13.20
CA ASP A 257 -7.05 -6.72 12.25
C ASP A 257 -5.87 -6.06 12.96
N VAL A 258 -4.77 -5.90 12.23
CA VAL A 258 -3.55 -5.25 12.67
C VAL A 258 -2.81 -4.69 11.46
N GLY A 259 -2.21 -3.52 11.59
CA GLY A 259 -1.57 -2.85 10.47
C GLY A 259 -1.05 -1.48 10.83
N PHE A 260 -1.00 -0.59 9.85
CA PHE A 260 -0.66 0.81 10.04
C PHE A 260 -1.36 1.72 9.05
N TYR A 261 -1.43 2.99 9.42
CA TYR A 261 -1.80 4.08 8.54
C TYR A 261 -0.54 4.87 8.14
N ASN A 262 -0.42 5.23 6.86
CA ASN A 262 0.47 6.30 6.40
C ASN A 262 -0.31 7.61 6.22
N ILE A 263 -1.60 7.51 5.84
CA ILE A 263 -2.51 8.65 5.77
C ILE A 263 -3.65 8.51 6.78
N ASN A 264 -4.17 9.64 7.27
CA ASN A 264 -5.24 9.65 8.26
C ASN A 264 -6.65 9.44 7.68
N PHE A 265 -6.79 8.50 6.74
CA PHE A 265 -8.04 8.28 6.05
C PHE A 265 -8.08 6.89 5.42
N GLN A 266 -9.08 6.09 5.78
CA GLN A 266 -9.34 4.81 5.14
C GLN A 266 -10.83 4.63 4.87
N ALA A 267 -11.14 4.32 3.61
CA ALA A 267 -12.48 4.01 3.12
C ALA A 267 -13.54 5.08 3.47
N GLY A 268 -13.13 6.36 3.50
CA GLY A 268 -14.06 7.46 3.82
C GLY A 268 -14.49 7.57 5.28
N ARG A 269 -13.93 6.77 6.20
CA ARG A 269 -14.52 6.59 7.54
C ARG A 269 -13.52 6.52 8.68
N PHE A 270 -12.44 5.75 8.52
CA PHE A 270 -11.53 5.46 9.62
C PHE A 270 -10.38 6.47 9.66
N HIS A 271 -10.06 6.89 10.87
CA HIS A 271 -9.03 7.90 11.15
C HIS A 271 -8.18 7.46 12.33
N GLY A 272 -6.86 7.47 12.16
CA GLY A 272 -5.87 7.21 13.20
C GLY A 272 -5.53 8.47 14.00
N TYR A 273 -5.35 8.29 15.31
CA TYR A 273 -4.89 9.34 16.21
C TYR A 273 -3.91 8.75 17.22
N ASP A 274 -2.80 9.46 17.43
CA ASP A 274 -1.70 8.99 18.27
C ASP A 274 -2.15 8.74 19.73
N ARG A 275 -1.53 7.75 20.35
CA ARG A 275 -1.74 7.37 21.74
C ARG A 275 -0.99 8.32 22.67
N ALA A 276 -1.62 9.44 22.99
CA ALA A 276 -1.07 10.35 24.01
C ALA A 276 -1.11 9.75 25.45
N PRO A 277 -0.08 9.98 26.29
CA PRO A 277 -0.10 9.70 27.73
C PRO A 277 -1.24 10.41 28.45
N THR A 278 -1.69 9.88 29.60
CA THR A 278 -2.90 10.38 30.31
C THR A 278 -2.82 11.87 30.67
N CYS A 279 -1.65 12.39 31.02
CA CYS A 279 -1.44 13.82 31.30
C CYS A 279 -1.60 14.70 30.05
N ALA A 280 -1.08 14.25 28.90
CA ALA A 280 -1.25 14.95 27.62
C ALA A 280 -2.71 14.95 27.14
N ARG A 281 -3.51 13.93 27.51
CA ARG A 281 -4.95 13.83 27.15
C ARG A 281 -5.82 14.90 27.81
N LEU A 282 -5.38 15.49 28.92
CA LEU A 282 -6.16 16.51 29.64
C LEU A 282 -5.92 17.93 29.11
N CYS A 283 -4.84 18.14 28.36
CA CYS A 283 -4.39 19.48 27.95
C CYS A 283 -4.12 19.63 26.44
N SER A 284 -4.22 18.56 25.63
CA SER A 284 -3.98 18.61 24.19
C SER A 284 -4.93 17.72 23.39
N SER A 285 -5.23 18.12 22.16
CA SER A 285 -5.79 17.25 21.12
C SER A 285 -4.74 16.24 20.66
N ARG A 286 -5.15 15.00 20.37
CA ARG A 286 -4.26 13.98 19.82
C ARG A 286 -3.82 14.36 18.41
N ASP A 287 -2.56 14.11 18.09
CA ASP A 287 -2.05 14.32 16.75
C ASP A 287 -2.64 13.28 15.78
N PRO A 288 -3.09 13.71 14.60
CA PRO A 288 -3.52 12.79 13.54
C PRO A 288 -2.31 12.05 12.94
N VAL A 289 -2.59 10.95 12.24
CA VAL A 289 -1.61 10.31 11.35
C VAL A 289 -1.08 11.35 10.35
N SER A 290 0.24 11.35 10.13
CA SER A 290 0.89 12.23 9.19
C SER A 290 1.69 11.41 8.19
N PHE A 291 1.63 11.78 6.91
CA PHE A 291 2.26 11.02 5.83
C PHE A 291 3.71 11.46 5.53
N ASN A 292 4.27 12.38 6.33
CA ASN A 292 5.58 12.98 6.05
C ASN A 292 6.46 13.15 7.29
N ASP A 293 6.21 12.36 8.33
CA ASP A 293 6.98 12.37 9.58
C ASP A 293 7.98 11.21 9.69
N GLY A 294 8.08 10.35 8.68
CA GLY A 294 8.98 9.20 8.64
C GLY A 294 8.53 8.01 9.48
N LEU A 295 7.29 7.97 9.96
CA LEU A 295 6.80 6.97 10.92
C LEU A 295 5.55 6.23 10.43
N LEU A 296 5.43 4.98 10.83
CA LEU A 296 4.24 4.15 10.74
C LEU A 296 3.31 4.45 11.90
N ASP A 297 2.06 4.79 11.64
CA ASP A 297 1.03 4.87 12.68
C ASP A 297 0.38 3.49 12.87
N MET A 298 1.01 2.66 13.71
CA MET A 298 0.61 1.26 13.93
C MET A 298 -0.72 1.14 14.66
N GLU A 299 -1.57 0.24 14.20
CA GLU A 299 -2.97 0.14 14.62
C GLU A 299 -3.36 -1.33 14.92
N ARG A 300 -4.31 -1.53 15.83
CA ARG A 300 -4.74 -2.86 16.30
C ARG A 300 -6.25 -2.85 16.59
N LEU A 301 -7.01 -3.70 15.90
CA LEU A 301 -8.46 -3.73 16.04
C LEU A 301 -8.96 -4.99 16.74
N LYS A 302 -9.74 -4.77 17.80
CA LYS A 302 -10.69 -5.76 18.33
C LYS A 302 -12.08 -5.39 17.83
N LEU A 303 -12.96 -6.37 17.64
CA LEU A 303 -14.35 -6.10 17.26
C LEU A 303 -15.06 -5.17 18.27
N LYS A 304 -14.78 -5.33 19.57
CA LYS A 304 -15.29 -4.45 20.63
C LYS A 304 -14.75 -3.02 20.53
N THR A 305 -13.60 -2.80 19.89
CA THR A 305 -13.00 -1.47 19.73
C THR A 305 -13.86 -0.60 18.82
N VAL A 306 -14.29 -1.09 17.66
CA VAL A 306 -15.14 -0.32 16.72
C VAL A 306 -16.46 0.10 17.39
N VAL A 307 -17.07 -0.79 18.18
CA VAL A 307 -18.30 -0.46 18.93
C VAL A 307 -18.05 0.61 20.00
N LYS A 308 -16.85 0.65 20.60
CA LYS A 308 -16.51 1.55 21.71
C LYS A 308 -15.95 2.90 21.27
N THR A 309 -15.10 2.93 20.26
CA THR A 309 -14.37 4.14 19.81
C THR A 309 -14.89 4.68 18.49
N GLY A 310 -15.89 4.02 17.89
CA GLY A 310 -16.42 4.38 16.58
C GLY A 310 -15.36 4.22 15.50
N THR A 311 -15.21 5.25 14.66
CA THR A 311 -14.26 5.24 13.54
C THR A 311 -12.90 5.89 13.88
N LYS A 312 -12.71 6.32 15.13
CA LYS A 312 -11.42 6.82 15.62
C LYS A 312 -10.60 5.66 16.13
N VAL A 313 -9.51 5.37 15.44
CA VAL A 313 -8.55 4.31 15.73
C VAL A 313 -7.38 4.91 16.49
N GLN A 314 -6.91 4.21 17.50
CA GLN A 314 -5.74 4.64 18.25
C GLN A 314 -4.49 4.03 17.61
N THR A 315 -3.51 4.87 17.31
CA THR A 315 -2.25 4.47 16.68
C THR A 315 -1.08 4.61 17.64
N ASP A 316 0.02 3.91 17.35
CA ASP A 316 1.30 4.04 18.04
C ASP A 316 2.40 4.23 16.97
N LYS A 317 3.19 5.31 17.05
CA LYS A 317 4.23 5.59 16.05
C LYS A 317 5.43 4.63 16.14
N ARG A 318 5.90 4.13 14.99
CA ARG A 318 7.02 3.18 14.83
C ARG A 318 7.81 3.46 13.57
N LYS A 319 9.09 3.08 13.49
CA LYS A 319 9.87 3.30 12.25
C LYS A 319 9.69 2.18 11.22
N ASN A 320 9.54 0.94 11.69
CA ASN A 320 9.43 -0.24 10.83
C ASN A 320 8.49 -1.28 11.43
N MET A 321 8.16 -2.27 10.62
CA MET A 321 7.28 -3.38 10.99
C MET A 321 7.80 -4.68 10.38
N THR A 322 7.94 -5.72 11.19
CA THR A 322 8.12 -7.10 10.75
C THR A 322 6.94 -7.91 11.24
N LEU A 323 6.09 -8.36 10.31
CA LEU A 323 5.00 -9.28 10.59
C LEU A 323 5.48 -10.70 10.37
N THR A 324 5.47 -11.52 11.41
CA THR A 324 5.71 -12.96 11.31
C THR A 324 4.37 -13.69 11.35
N TYR A 325 4.17 -14.61 10.42
CA TYR A 325 3.09 -15.58 10.46
C TYR A 325 3.68 -16.95 10.77
N ASP A 326 3.21 -17.61 11.83
CA ASP A 326 3.74 -18.88 12.36
C ASP A 326 3.67 -20.04 11.35
N GLY A 327 3.01 -19.84 10.21
CA GLY A 327 2.86 -20.86 9.18
C GLY A 327 1.88 -21.95 9.61
N SER A 328 1.46 -22.75 8.64
CA SER A 328 0.77 -24.03 8.78
C SER A 328 0.44 -24.52 7.37
N PRO A 329 0.56 -25.82 7.05
CA PRO A 329 0.18 -26.35 5.75
C PRO A 329 -1.24 -25.93 5.35
N GLY A 330 -1.36 -25.34 4.15
CA GLY A 330 -2.64 -24.89 3.60
C GLY A 330 -3.28 -23.70 4.32
N LYS A 331 -2.53 -22.96 5.14
CA LYS A 331 -3.01 -21.73 5.82
C LYS A 331 -2.29 -20.50 5.29
N GLY A 332 -2.96 -19.37 5.42
CA GLY A 332 -2.37 -18.06 5.16
C GLY A 332 -3.16 -16.94 5.79
N ILE A 333 -2.84 -15.72 5.38
CA ILE A 333 -3.44 -14.49 5.88
C ILE A 333 -3.77 -13.55 4.74
N PHE A 334 -4.95 -12.94 4.79
CA PHE A 334 -5.26 -11.82 3.93
C PHE A 334 -4.65 -10.54 4.48
N PHE A 335 -4.08 -9.75 3.58
CA PHE A 335 -3.72 -8.37 3.85
C PHE A 335 -4.24 -7.46 2.75
N GLN A 336 -4.38 -6.18 3.07
CA GLN A 336 -4.70 -5.12 2.12
C GLN A 336 -3.65 -4.02 2.17
N TYR A 337 -3.48 -3.35 1.03
CA TYR A 337 -2.67 -2.16 0.86
C TYR A 337 -3.28 -1.30 -0.25
N ASP A 338 -3.36 0.02 -0.05
CA ASP A 338 -3.81 1.00 -1.06
C ASP A 338 -5.13 0.65 -1.80
N GLY A 339 -6.05 -0.05 -1.11
CA GLY A 339 -7.33 -0.49 -1.68
C GLY A 339 -7.28 -1.81 -2.47
N GLU A 340 -6.14 -2.49 -2.49
CA GLU A 340 -5.98 -3.85 -3.00
C GLU A 340 -5.85 -4.87 -1.87
N ALA A 341 -6.28 -6.12 -2.12
CA ALA A 341 -6.04 -7.23 -1.21
C ALA A 341 -5.23 -8.35 -1.87
N ARG A 342 -4.49 -9.07 -1.03
CA ARG A 342 -3.72 -10.26 -1.39
C ARG A 342 -3.81 -11.28 -0.26
N PHE A 343 -3.61 -12.54 -0.61
CA PHE A 343 -3.50 -13.65 0.33
C PHE A 343 -2.04 -14.09 0.40
N ALA A 344 -1.38 -13.87 1.55
CA ALA A 344 -0.03 -14.33 1.81
C ALA A 344 -0.03 -15.74 2.40
N PHE A 345 0.82 -16.62 1.88
CA PHE A 345 1.02 -17.97 2.39
C PHE A 345 2.44 -18.46 2.11
N SER A 346 2.88 -19.47 2.85
CA SER A 346 4.08 -20.25 2.50
C SER A 346 3.63 -21.53 1.78
N PRO A 347 4.14 -21.83 0.56
CA PRO A 347 3.83 -23.09 -0.14
C PRO A 347 4.18 -24.33 0.71
N THR A 348 5.28 -24.26 1.46
CA THR A 348 5.76 -25.35 2.35
C THR A 348 4.98 -25.41 3.67
N GLY A 349 4.20 -24.37 4.00
CA GLY A 349 3.54 -24.21 5.29
C GLY A 349 4.47 -23.75 6.42
N GLU A 350 5.73 -23.46 6.14
CA GLU A 350 6.68 -22.89 7.11
C GLU A 350 6.30 -21.47 7.54
N PRO A 351 6.79 -21.00 8.70
CA PRO A 351 6.66 -19.60 9.08
C PRO A 351 7.25 -18.66 8.03
N PHE A 352 6.63 -17.49 7.86
CA PHE A 352 7.12 -16.47 6.94
C PHE A 352 7.04 -15.07 7.52
N GLU A 353 7.80 -14.15 6.92
CA GLU A 353 7.89 -12.76 7.41
C GLU A 353 7.59 -11.74 6.31
N ILE A 354 6.89 -10.67 6.68
CA ILE A 354 6.63 -9.50 5.86
C ILE A 354 7.28 -8.29 6.54
N HIS A 355 8.36 -7.81 5.97
CA HIS A 355 9.09 -6.64 6.45
C HIS A 355 8.62 -5.40 5.69
N ILE A 356 8.17 -4.38 6.42
CA ILE A 356 7.72 -3.11 5.88
C ILE A 356 8.56 -1.98 6.46
N ARG A 357 9.15 -1.19 5.57
CA ARG A 357 9.98 -0.02 5.91
C ARG A 357 9.78 1.10 4.90
N LYS A 358 10.16 2.31 5.28
CA LYS A 358 10.09 3.46 4.39
C LYS A 358 11.09 3.23 3.25
N VAL A 359 10.64 3.37 2.01
CA VAL A 359 11.45 3.13 0.82
C VAL A 359 11.69 4.43 0.04
N LEU A 360 10.70 5.32 -0.02
CA LEU A 360 10.85 6.58 -0.73
C LEU A 360 10.32 7.73 0.09
N ASN A 361 10.87 8.90 -0.22
CA ASN A 361 10.23 10.17 0.03
C ASN A 361 9.99 10.82 -1.34
N ILE A 362 8.75 11.19 -1.62
CA ILE A 362 8.36 11.79 -2.90
C ILE A 362 7.73 13.17 -2.67
N PRO A 363 7.88 14.10 -3.62
CA PRO A 363 7.12 15.34 -3.60
C PRO A 363 5.65 15.08 -3.98
N VAL A 364 4.72 15.70 -3.26
CA VAL A 364 3.28 15.72 -3.57
C VAL A 364 2.76 17.16 -3.55
N VAL A 365 1.71 17.42 -4.32
CA VAL A 365 1.04 18.73 -4.36
C VAL A 365 -0.19 18.71 -3.46
N LEU A 366 -0.27 19.69 -2.54
CA LEU A 366 -1.45 19.90 -1.72
C LEU A 366 -2.50 20.69 -2.48
N GLY A 367 -3.72 20.18 -2.46
CA GLY A 367 -4.89 20.83 -3.01
C GLY A 367 -5.43 21.96 -2.13
N PRO A 368 -6.31 22.79 -2.69
CA PRO A 368 -6.82 23.99 -2.00
C PRO A 368 -7.76 23.68 -0.82
N TYR A 369 -8.22 22.43 -0.68
CA TYR A 369 -9.17 22.02 0.36
C TYR A 369 -8.52 21.20 1.49
N LEU A 370 -7.21 21.38 1.69
CA LEU A 370 -6.46 20.69 2.74
C LEU A 370 -7.09 20.87 4.13
N ASN A 371 -7.34 19.76 4.83
CA ASN A 371 -7.84 19.76 6.19
C ASN A 371 -6.74 19.42 7.21
N GLN A 372 -6.17 20.43 7.85
CA GLN A 372 -5.12 20.26 8.87
C GLN A 372 -5.54 19.40 10.07
N LYS A 373 -6.85 19.27 10.36
CA LYS A 373 -7.31 18.36 11.42
C LYS A 373 -7.11 16.88 11.06
N LEU A 374 -7.03 16.59 9.77
CA LEU A 374 -6.78 15.24 9.26
C LEU A 374 -5.31 15.01 8.97
N THR A 375 -4.58 16.01 8.49
CA THR A 375 -3.18 15.83 8.05
C THR A 375 -2.14 16.25 9.07
N GLY A 376 -2.51 17.06 10.07
CA GLY A 376 -1.56 17.70 10.96
C GLY A 376 -0.82 18.85 10.29
N LYS A 377 0.41 19.10 10.73
CA LYS A 377 1.25 20.24 10.28
C LYS A 377 2.21 19.85 9.16
N VAL A 378 1.67 19.26 8.08
CA VAL A 378 2.47 18.73 6.96
C VAL A 378 3.30 19.79 6.21
N LYS A 379 2.99 21.09 6.39
CA LYS A 379 3.69 22.22 5.77
C LYS A 379 4.95 22.67 6.52
N ASP A 380 5.14 22.22 7.75
CA ASP A 380 6.25 22.67 8.61
C ASP A 380 7.54 21.84 8.36
N GLY A 381 7.50 20.90 7.42
CA GLY A 381 8.61 20.02 7.07
C GLY A 381 9.68 20.68 6.19
N PRO A 382 10.77 19.95 5.90
CA PRO A 382 11.78 20.41 4.95
C PRO A 382 11.19 20.59 3.54
N PRO A 383 11.87 21.35 2.66
CA PRO A 383 11.46 21.49 1.27
C PRO A 383 11.20 20.14 0.60
N ALA A 384 10.21 20.11 -0.30
CA ALA A 384 9.84 18.91 -1.01
C ALA A 384 10.98 18.43 -1.90
N SER A 385 11.39 17.17 -1.74
CA SER A 385 12.48 16.57 -2.51
C SER A 385 12.23 15.08 -2.71
N PHE A 386 12.83 14.51 -3.74
CA PHE A 386 12.86 13.06 -3.89
C PHE A 386 14.08 12.46 -3.20
N SER A 387 13.89 11.33 -2.53
CA SER A 387 15.00 10.51 -2.05
C SER A 387 14.61 9.05 -1.88
N PHE A 388 15.59 8.15 -2.11
CA PHE A 388 15.54 6.79 -1.59
C PHE A 388 15.77 6.83 -0.08
N SER A 389 14.99 6.05 0.67
CA SER A 389 15.06 6.05 2.13
C SER A 389 16.08 5.05 2.67
N GLY A 390 16.67 5.37 3.82
CA GLY A 390 17.66 4.56 4.51
C GLY A 390 18.55 5.44 5.39
N ASP A 391 18.96 4.91 6.54
CA ASP A 391 19.83 5.60 7.51
C ASP A 391 21.30 5.64 7.05
N SER A 392 21.64 4.91 5.99
CA SER A 392 22.96 4.87 5.36
C SER A 392 22.85 4.76 3.83
N GLU A 393 23.91 5.14 3.11
CA GLU A 393 23.99 4.99 1.65
C GLU A 393 23.76 3.54 1.21
N ARG A 394 24.30 2.56 1.95
CA ARG A 394 24.08 1.13 1.69
C ARG A 394 22.59 0.77 1.70
N GLN A 395 21.83 1.25 2.68
CA GLN A 395 20.40 0.99 2.77
C GLN A 395 19.62 1.70 1.66
N GLN A 396 20.01 2.93 1.29
CA GLN A 396 19.44 3.63 0.15
C GLN A 396 19.70 2.87 -1.16
N ASP A 397 20.90 2.33 -1.35
CA ASP A 397 21.27 1.50 -2.49
C ASP A 397 20.52 0.16 -2.53
N GLU A 398 20.24 -0.45 -1.37
CA GLU A 398 19.37 -1.63 -1.30
C GLU A 398 17.95 -1.32 -1.77
N VAL A 399 17.39 -0.20 -1.33
CA VAL A 399 16.07 0.23 -1.78
C VAL A 399 16.08 0.53 -3.27
N ARG A 400 17.09 1.24 -3.77
CA ARG A 400 17.28 1.51 -5.21
C ARG A 400 17.33 0.20 -6.01
N ARG A 401 18.13 -0.77 -5.58
CA ARG A 401 18.23 -2.11 -6.21
C ARG A 401 16.89 -2.84 -6.17
N ARG A 402 16.14 -2.75 -5.07
CA ARG A 402 14.81 -3.39 -4.97
C ARG A 402 13.79 -2.74 -5.89
N ILE A 403 13.83 -1.42 -6.07
CA ILE A 403 13.04 -0.72 -7.09
C ILE A 403 13.38 -1.26 -8.47
N PHE A 404 14.66 -1.37 -8.86
CA PHE A 404 15.03 -1.97 -10.16
C PHE A 404 14.49 -3.39 -10.34
N ARG A 405 14.62 -4.23 -9.31
CA ARG A 405 14.03 -5.58 -9.34
C ARG A 405 12.52 -5.56 -9.53
N LEU A 406 11.81 -4.59 -8.96
CA LEU A 406 10.38 -4.39 -9.22
C LEU A 406 10.16 -4.03 -10.68
N LEU A 407 10.93 -3.09 -11.21
CA LEU A 407 10.84 -2.66 -12.60
C LEU A 407 11.06 -3.87 -13.54
N CYS A 408 12.10 -4.66 -13.35
CA CYS A 408 12.40 -5.80 -14.22
C CYS A 408 11.43 -6.99 -14.05
N GLY A 409 10.53 -6.96 -13.06
CA GLY A 409 9.58 -8.05 -12.77
C GLY A 409 10.16 -9.17 -11.91
N ASP A 410 11.35 -8.99 -11.34
CA ASP A 410 11.95 -9.95 -10.42
C ASP A 410 11.17 -10.01 -9.11
N VAL A 411 10.65 -8.87 -8.64
CA VAL A 411 9.79 -8.83 -7.44
C VAL A 411 8.47 -9.55 -7.71
N ASP A 412 7.93 -9.47 -8.92
CA ASP A 412 6.74 -10.24 -9.30
C ASP A 412 7.04 -11.74 -9.24
N THR A 413 8.18 -12.17 -9.77
CA THR A 413 8.62 -13.58 -9.75
C THR A 413 8.90 -14.08 -8.33
N GLU A 414 9.34 -13.19 -7.44
CA GLU A 414 9.59 -13.48 -6.03
C GLU A 414 8.32 -13.52 -5.19
N LEU A 415 7.36 -12.63 -5.43
CA LEU A 415 6.19 -12.51 -4.55
C LEU A 415 4.96 -13.23 -5.10
N ILE A 416 4.67 -13.16 -6.40
CA ILE A 416 3.43 -13.71 -6.96
C ILE A 416 3.54 -15.24 -7.01
N ALA A 417 2.54 -15.91 -6.45
CA ALA A 417 2.43 -17.37 -6.52
C ALA A 417 2.34 -17.84 -7.98
N SER A 418 3.12 -18.86 -8.34
CA SER A 418 2.95 -19.58 -9.61
C SER A 418 1.72 -20.51 -9.54
N ALA A 419 1.36 -21.11 -10.68
CA ALA A 419 0.30 -22.12 -10.70
C ALA A 419 0.67 -23.35 -9.85
N GLU A 420 1.95 -23.71 -9.82
CA GLU A 420 2.50 -24.79 -9.03
C GLU A 420 2.41 -24.48 -7.52
N ASP A 421 2.79 -23.27 -7.10
CA ASP A 421 2.69 -22.82 -5.71
C ASP A 421 1.23 -22.93 -5.21
N LEU A 422 0.26 -22.53 -6.04
CA LEU A 422 -1.16 -22.59 -5.71
C LEU A 422 -1.69 -24.03 -5.63
N ALA A 423 -1.24 -24.90 -6.53
CA ALA A 423 -1.62 -26.31 -6.52
C ALA A 423 -1.05 -27.03 -5.29
N GLU A 424 0.17 -26.70 -4.86
CA GLU A 424 0.75 -27.21 -3.62
C GLU A 424 -0.03 -26.72 -2.39
N PHE A 425 -0.32 -25.42 -2.32
CA PHE A 425 -1.12 -24.84 -1.26
C PHE A 425 -2.51 -25.48 -1.15
N GLU A 426 -3.19 -25.69 -2.28
CA GLU A 426 -4.51 -26.33 -2.31
C GLU A 426 -4.46 -27.76 -1.79
N ARG A 427 -3.48 -28.57 -2.23
CA ARG A 427 -3.29 -29.94 -1.73
C ARG A 427 -3.08 -29.94 -0.22
N ALA A 428 -2.23 -29.06 0.30
CA ALA A 428 -1.97 -28.93 1.73
C ALA A 428 -3.24 -28.53 2.51
N SER A 429 -4.05 -27.62 1.97
CA SER A 429 -5.32 -27.21 2.60
C SER A 429 -6.33 -28.36 2.67
N ILE A 430 -6.46 -29.14 1.60
CA ILE A 430 -7.36 -30.30 1.54
C ILE A 430 -6.88 -31.41 2.50
N ALA A 431 -5.59 -31.71 2.51
CA ALA A 431 -4.98 -32.70 3.41
C ALA A 431 -5.22 -32.35 4.90
N ALA A 432 -4.94 -31.10 5.29
CA ALA A 432 -5.13 -30.60 6.65
C ALA A 432 -6.58 -30.75 7.17
N VAL A 433 -7.54 -30.90 6.26
CA VAL A 433 -8.98 -30.95 6.53
C VAL A 433 -9.54 -32.36 6.47
N SER A 434 -8.98 -33.21 5.62
CA SER A 434 -9.38 -34.60 5.42
C SER A 434 -8.73 -35.55 6.44
N GLY A 435 -7.67 -35.11 7.12
CA GLY A 435 -6.92 -35.94 8.08
C GLY A 435 -6.07 -37.02 7.39
N LYS A 436 -5.85 -36.86 6.09
CA LYS A 436 -4.90 -37.60 5.24
C LYS A 436 -3.78 -36.65 4.88
#